data_AF-A0A285CJK9-F1
#
_entry.id   AF-A0A285CJK9-F1
#
_cell.length_a   1.000
_cell.length_b   1.000
_cell.length_c   1.000
_cell.angle_alpha   90.00
_cell.angle_beta   90.00
_cell.angle_gamma   90.00
#
_symmetry.space_group_name_H-M   'P 1'
#
loop_
_entity.id
_entity.type
_entity.pdbx_description
1 polymer ?
#
loop_
_entity_poly.entity_id
_entity_poly.type
_entity_poly.pdbx_seq_one_letter_code
_entity_poly.pdbx_strand_id
1 'polypeptide(L)'
;MIDYIIFFFLLFIAVVCYIIYEFCRLDEQAYIDPERIKIESPIESKLYNTLLFNGYYVRTQYVVPPKRYRIDLALPHYKIAIECDGKDYHSSPISKARDRRKTAYLKKRGWTVLRFSGSMINNNMKKVIRRINEEVDKI
;
A
#
# COMPACT_ATOMS: atom_id res chain seq x y z
N MET A 1 15.22 -36.91 42.92
CA MET A 1 16.26 -35.87 42.72
C MET A 1 16.45 -35.58 41.23
N ILE A 2 16.62 -36.61 40.39
CA ILE A 2 16.74 -36.50 38.93
C ILE A 2 15.48 -35.88 38.28
N ASP A 3 14.28 -36.25 38.74
CA ASP A 3 13.03 -35.77 38.13
C ASP A 3 12.85 -34.25 38.24
N TYR A 4 13.28 -33.65 39.36
CA TYR A 4 13.27 -32.20 39.55
C TYR A 4 14.27 -31.51 38.60
N ILE A 5 15.44 -32.10 38.40
CA ILE A 5 16.45 -31.57 37.47
C ILE A 5 15.90 -31.54 36.05
N ILE A 6 15.23 -32.62 35.61
CA ILE A 6 14.59 -32.70 34.30
C ILE A 6 13.47 -31.66 34.17
N PHE A 7 12.61 -31.54 35.19
CA PHE A 7 11.51 -30.59 35.19
C PHE A 7 11.99 -29.14 35.07
N PHE A 8 12.97 -28.72 35.89
CA PHE A 8 13.49 -27.36 35.84
C PHE A 8 14.29 -27.08 34.55
N PHE A 9 14.95 -28.08 33.99
CA PHE A 9 15.62 -27.97 32.68
C PHE A 9 14.61 -27.74 31.54
N LEU A 10 13.53 -28.52 31.50
CA LEU A 10 12.46 -28.33 30.50
C LEU A 10 11.75 -26.99 30.67
N LEU A 11 11.49 -26.57 31.92
CA LEU A 11 10.90 -25.26 32.20
C LEU A 11 11.81 -24.12 31.73
N PHE A 12 13.12 -24.24 31.97
CA PHE A 12 14.10 -23.28 31.48
C PHE A 12 14.12 -23.21 29.95
N ILE A 13 14.13 -24.35 29.26
CA ILE A 13 14.05 -24.40 27.79
C ILE A 13 12.76 -23.73 27.31
N ALA A 14 11.61 -24.05 27.91
CA ALA A 14 10.32 -23.47 27.50
C ALA A 14 10.30 -21.94 27.68
N VAL A 15 10.87 -21.43 28.78
CA VAL A 15 11.01 -19.98 29.02
C VAL A 15 11.95 -19.36 27.99
N VAL A 16 13.09 -19.98 27.69
CA VAL A 16 14.03 -19.50 26.67
C VAL A 16 13.38 -19.50 25.29
N CYS A 17 12.68 -20.57 24.90
CA CYS A 17 11.94 -20.65 23.65
C CYS A 17 10.85 -19.59 23.56
N TYR A 18 10.12 -19.33 24.65
CA TYR A 18 9.11 -18.28 24.70
C TYR A 18 9.73 -16.88 24.54
N ILE A 19 10.86 -16.61 25.22
CA ILE A 19 11.58 -15.34 25.07
C ILE A 19 12.09 -15.16 23.64
N ILE A 20 12.66 -16.21 23.03
CA ILE A 20 13.12 -16.18 21.64
C ILE A 20 11.94 -15.93 20.70
N TYR A 21 10.80 -16.60 20.91
CA TYR A 21 9.59 -16.40 20.12
C TYR A 21 9.09 -14.95 20.19
N GLU A 22 8.98 -14.38 21.40
CA GLU A 22 8.56 -12.99 21.58
C GLU A 22 9.58 -12.00 20.99
N PHE A 23 10.89 -12.28 21.09
CA PHE A 23 11.92 -11.42 20.48
C PHE A 23 11.86 -11.44 18.94
N CYS A 24 11.73 -12.63 18.33
CA CYS A 24 11.54 -12.76 16.88
C CYS A 24 10.26 -12.07 16.39
N ARG A 25 9.18 -12.12 17.17
CA ARG A 25 7.91 -11.46 16.87
C ARG A 25 8.03 -9.93 16.85
N LEU A 26 8.83 -9.35 17.75
CA LEU A 26 9.04 -7.90 17.82
C LEU A 26 9.85 -7.37 16.63
N ASP A 27 10.80 -8.15 16.11
CA ASP A 27 11.61 -7.77 14.95
C ASP A 27 10.79 -7.72 13.65
N GLU A 28 9.80 -8.63 13.51
CA GLU A 28 8.85 -8.61 12.39
C GLU A 28 8.01 -7.31 12.37
N GLN A 29 7.73 -6.71 13.53
CA GLN A 29 7.02 -5.44 13.66
C GLN A 29 7.91 -4.21 13.45
N ALA A 30 9.23 -4.37 13.50
CA ALA A 30 10.20 -3.32 13.22
C ALA A 30 10.53 -3.19 11.72
N TYR A 31 10.03 -4.08 10.86
CA TYR A 31 10.20 -3.98 9.42
C TYR A 31 9.51 -2.72 8.87
N ILE A 32 10.31 -1.71 8.55
CA ILE A 32 9.84 -0.51 7.89
C ILE A 32 9.62 -0.84 6.42
N ASP A 33 8.36 -0.95 5.99
CA ASP A 33 8.02 -1.11 4.58
C ASP A 33 8.62 0.06 3.75
N PRO A 34 9.54 -0.19 2.81
CA PRO A 34 10.15 0.84 1.99
C PRO A 34 9.14 1.65 1.16
N GLU A 35 8.01 1.06 0.79
CA GLU A 35 6.94 1.76 0.09
C GLU A 35 6.29 2.80 0.99
N ARG A 36 6.19 2.55 2.30
CA ARG A 36 5.63 3.48 3.28
C ARG A 36 6.43 4.77 3.40
N ILE A 37 7.75 4.70 3.19
CA ILE A 37 8.66 5.86 3.24
C ILE A 37 8.38 6.85 2.10
N LYS A 38 7.91 6.37 0.93
CA LYS A 38 7.68 7.23 -0.24
C LYS A 38 6.29 7.90 -0.25
N ILE A 39 5.45 7.64 0.74
CA ILE A 39 4.10 8.19 0.80
C ILE A 39 4.18 9.69 1.09
N GLU A 40 3.50 10.50 0.28
CA GLU A 40 3.65 11.96 0.33
C GLU A 40 2.46 12.66 1.01
N SER A 41 1.35 11.95 1.25
CA SER A 41 0.15 12.53 1.88
C SER A 41 -0.61 11.60 2.83
N PRO A 42 -1.37 12.15 3.81
CA PRO A 42 -2.19 11.34 4.71
C PRO A 42 -3.28 10.52 4.00
N ILE A 43 -3.82 11.03 2.89
CA ILE A 43 -4.84 10.34 2.10
C ILE A 43 -4.25 9.15 1.34
N GLU A 44 -3.03 9.27 0.80
CA GLU A 44 -2.28 8.15 0.24
C GLU A 44 -2.01 7.10 1.30
N SER A 45 -1.49 7.50 2.47
CA SER A 45 -1.21 6.58 3.59
C SER A 45 -2.45 5.79 4.00
N LYS A 46 -3.58 6.47 4.14
CA LYS A 46 -4.86 5.85 4.50
C LYS A 46 -5.32 4.83 3.45
N LEU A 47 -5.24 5.18 2.17
CA LEU A 47 -5.65 4.27 1.09
C LEU A 47 -4.68 3.10 0.95
N TYR A 48 -3.37 3.35 1.04
CA TYR A 48 -2.32 2.33 1.02
C TYR A 48 -2.51 1.28 2.12
N ASN A 49 -2.66 1.71 3.38
CA ASN A 49 -2.89 0.77 4.50
C ASN A 49 -4.19 -0.04 4.30
N THR A 50 -5.22 0.61 3.76
CA THR A 50 -6.49 -0.09 3.46
C THR A 50 -6.29 -1.15 2.38
N LEU A 51 -5.53 -0.84 1.32
CA LEU A 51 -5.23 -1.80 0.25
C LEU A 51 -4.41 -2.98 0.76
N LEU A 52 -3.38 -2.74 1.57
CA LEU A 52 -2.59 -3.80 2.22
C LEU A 52 -3.47 -4.71 3.08
N PHE A 53 -4.36 -4.13 3.89
CA PHE A 53 -5.29 -4.89 4.72
C PHE A 53 -6.26 -5.75 3.89
N ASN A 54 -6.58 -5.33 2.66
CA ASN A 54 -7.38 -6.11 1.72
C ASN A 54 -6.55 -7.13 0.91
N GLY A 55 -5.27 -7.34 1.27
CA GLY A 55 -4.40 -8.34 0.65
C GLY A 55 -3.77 -7.91 -0.67
N TYR A 56 -3.86 -6.62 -1.04
CA TYR A 56 -3.27 -6.13 -2.27
C TYR A 56 -1.76 -5.92 -2.15
N TYR A 57 -1.04 -6.28 -3.21
CA TYR A 57 0.34 -5.88 -3.40
C TYR A 57 0.41 -4.46 -3.99
N VAL A 58 0.85 -3.50 -3.18
CA VAL A 58 0.86 -2.07 -3.52
C VAL A 58 2.28 -1.55 -3.64
N ARG A 59 2.56 -0.79 -4.71
CA ARG A 59 3.79 0.00 -4.87
C ARG A 59 3.44 1.48 -4.77
N THR A 60 4.20 2.26 -4.02
CA THR A 60 4.00 3.70 -3.90
C THR A 60 4.92 4.44 -4.86
N GLN A 61 4.49 5.59 -5.36
CA GLN A 61 5.30 6.47 -6.20
C GLN A 61 5.93 5.74 -7.41
N TYR A 62 5.15 4.84 -8.03
CA TYR A 62 5.61 3.93 -9.08
C TYR A 62 5.85 4.67 -10.40
N VAL A 63 7.05 4.52 -10.96
CA VAL A 63 7.46 5.20 -12.20
C VAL A 63 7.26 4.29 -13.41
N VAL A 64 6.55 4.77 -14.44
CA VAL A 64 6.23 3.97 -15.64
C VAL A 64 7.15 4.27 -16.83
N PRO A 65 8.22 3.49 -17.09
CA PRO A 65 9.19 3.78 -18.15
C PRO A 65 8.60 3.79 -19.58
N PRO A 66 9.24 4.50 -20.54
CA PRO A 66 10.44 5.33 -20.41
C PRO A 66 10.17 6.77 -19.94
N LYS A 67 8.92 7.26 -19.98
CA LYS A 67 8.60 8.58 -19.42
C LYS A 67 8.55 8.49 -17.91
N ARG A 68 9.04 9.49 -17.19
CA ARG A 68 9.04 9.49 -15.71
C ARG A 68 7.69 9.93 -15.10
N TYR A 69 6.58 9.40 -15.62
CA TYR A 69 5.28 9.60 -14.96
C TYR A 69 5.21 8.69 -13.73
N ARG A 70 4.84 9.30 -12.61
CA ARG A 70 4.76 8.67 -11.30
C ARG A 70 3.30 8.45 -10.92
N ILE A 71 2.95 7.26 -10.46
CA ILE A 71 1.64 6.89 -9.95
C ILE A 71 1.72 6.87 -8.43
N ASP A 72 0.77 7.51 -7.73
CA ASP A 72 0.81 7.60 -6.26
C ASP A 72 0.78 6.21 -5.63
N LEU A 73 -0.21 5.38 -6.01
CA LEU A 73 -0.35 3.99 -5.60
C LEU A 73 -0.60 3.11 -6.83
N ALA A 74 0.25 2.12 -7.07
CA ALA A 74 0.10 1.17 -8.16
C ALA A 74 -0.22 -0.22 -7.62
N LEU A 75 -1.13 -0.92 -8.31
CA LEU A 75 -1.33 -2.36 -8.20
C LEU A 75 -0.74 -3.02 -9.46
N PRO A 76 0.56 -3.40 -9.46
CA PRO A 76 1.25 -3.76 -10.70
C PRO A 76 0.70 -5.02 -11.37
N HIS A 77 0.24 -5.99 -10.58
CA HIS A 77 -0.31 -7.26 -11.07
C HIS A 77 -1.56 -7.04 -11.93
N TYR A 78 -2.36 -6.04 -11.57
CA TYR A 78 -3.59 -5.67 -12.26
C TYR A 78 -3.40 -4.49 -13.22
N LYS A 79 -2.19 -3.91 -13.31
CA LYS A 79 -1.94 -2.64 -14.00
C LYS A 79 -2.96 -1.55 -13.63
N ILE A 80 -3.33 -1.45 -12.36
CA ILE A 80 -4.20 -0.38 -11.88
C ILE A 80 -3.33 0.73 -11.29
N ALA A 81 -3.51 1.94 -11.83
CA ALA A 81 -2.88 3.17 -11.37
C ALA A 81 -3.89 3.96 -10.53
N ILE A 82 -3.59 4.23 -9.27
CA ILE A 82 -4.46 4.93 -8.34
C ILE A 82 -3.82 6.27 -8.00
N GLU A 83 -4.57 7.35 -8.24
CA GLU A 83 -4.16 8.73 -7.97
C GLU A 83 -5.03 9.30 -6.83
N CYS A 84 -4.37 9.93 -5.85
CA CYS A 84 -5.02 10.53 -4.69
C CYS A 84 -5.11 12.04 -4.87
N ASP A 85 -6.22 12.53 -5.43
CA ASP A 85 -6.40 13.96 -5.66
C ASP A 85 -6.71 14.69 -4.33
N GLY A 86 -5.71 15.43 -3.83
CA GLY A 86 -5.93 16.53 -2.90
C GLY A 86 -6.80 17.61 -3.55
N LYS A 87 -7.52 18.43 -2.78
CA LYS A 87 -8.34 19.51 -3.36
C LYS A 87 -7.43 20.54 -4.05
N ASP A 88 -7.23 20.41 -5.36
CA ASP A 88 -6.55 21.40 -6.18
C ASP A 88 -7.50 22.59 -6.43
N TYR A 89 -7.51 23.55 -5.50
CA TYR A 89 -8.29 24.79 -5.65
C TYR A 89 -7.77 25.72 -6.76
N HIS A 90 -6.66 25.40 -7.44
CA HIS A 90 -6.12 26.19 -8.56
C HIS A 90 -5.53 25.32 -9.70
N SER A 91 -6.35 24.48 -10.34
CA SER A 91 -5.90 23.69 -11.50
C SER A 91 -5.79 24.57 -12.76
N SER A 92 -4.56 25.01 -13.07
CA SER A 92 -4.25 25.77 -14.29
C SER A 92 -4.51 24.93 -15.56
N PRO A 93 -4.76 25.57 -16.73
CA PRO A 93 -4.88 24.85 -18.00
C PRO A 93 -3.68 23.95 -18.32
N ILE A 94 -2.48 24.35 -17.86
CA ILE A 94 -1.23 23.61 -18.03
C ILE A 94 -1.24 22.32 -17.21
N SER A 95 -1.68 22.36 -15.94
CA SER A 95 -1.74 21.16 -15.10
C SER A 95 -2.73 20.14 -15.68
N LYS A 96 -3.90 20.61 -16.13
CA LYS A 96 -4.90 19.76 -16.82
C LYS A 96 -4.36 19.14 -18.10
N ALA A 97 -3.60 19.88 -18.90
CA ALA A 97 -2.98 19.34 -20.11
C ALA A 97 -1.93 18.26 -19.79
N ARG A 98 -1.09 18.49 -18.78
CA ARG A 98 -0.10 17.49 -18.30
C ARG A 98 -0.79 16.23 -17.78
N ASP A 99 -1.86 16.40 -17.02
CA ASP A 99 -2.62 15.30 -16.44
C ASP A 99 -3.31 14.42 -17.50
N ARG A 100 -3.89 15.06 -18.52
CA ARG A 100 -4.42 14.36 -19.71
C ARG A 100 -3.35 13.56 -20.42
N ARG A 101 -2.15 14.12 -20.61
CA ARG A 101 -1.01 13.41 -21.24
C ARG A 101 -0.55 12.22 -20.40
N LYS A 102 -0.47 12.37 -19.07
CA LYS A 102 -0.16 11.28 -18.14
C LYS A 102 -1.18 10.15 -18.27
N THR A 103 -2.47 10.48 -18.17
CA THR A 103 -3.56 9.51 -18.27
C THR A 103 -3.55 8.76 -19.61
N ALA A 104 -3.40 9.48 -20.73
CA ALA A 104 -3.32 8.86 -22.05
C ALA A 104 -2.10 7.93 -22.19
N TYR A 105 -0.95 8.34 -21.64
CA TYR A 105 0.26 7.53 -21.64
C TYR A 105 0.12 6.22 -20.85
N LEU A 106 -0.51 6.28 -19.68
CA LEU A 106 -0.78 5.12 -18.82
C LEU A 106 -1.74 4.16 -19.53
N LYS A 107 -2.86 4.68 -20.04
CA LYS A 107 -3.84 3.89 -20.80
C LYS A 107 -3.23 3.18 -22.00
N LYS A 108 -2.37 3.86 -22.77
CA LYS A 108 -1.65 3.25 -23.91
C LYS A 108 -0.77 2.06 -23.50
N ARG A 109 -0.38 1.95 -22.22
CA ARG A 109 0.41 0.84 -21.66
C ARG A 109 -0.42 -0.23 -20.97
N GLY A 110 -1.74 -0.15 -21.12
CA GLY A 110 -2.68 -1.09 -20.50
C GLY A 110 -2.92 -0.80 -19.02
N TRP A 111 -2.63 0.41 -18.54
CA TRP A 111 -2.99 0.79 -17.17
C TRP A 111 -4.41 1.33 -17.10
N THR A 112 -5.18 0.82 -16.14
CA THR A 112 -6.46 1.40 -15.73
C THR A 112 -6.19 2.49 -14.71
N VAL A 113 -6.58 3.74 -15.01
CA VAL A 113 -6.32 4.89 -14.13
C VAL A 113 -7.57 5.20 -13.32
N LEU A 114 -7.47 5.09 -11.99
CA LEU A 114 -8.50 5.45 -11.02
C LEU A 114 -8.06 6.68 -10.24
N ARG A 115 -8.96 7.64 -10.07
CA ARG A 115 -8.71 8.86 -9.30
C ARG A 115 -9.72 8.99 -8.19
N PHE A 116 -9.24 9.20 -6.97
CA PHE A 116 -10.09 9.36 -5.80
C PHE A 116 -9.74 10.69 -5.12
N SER A 117 -10.76 11.50 -4.89
CA SER A 117 -10.56 12.73 -4.12
C SER A 117 -10.29 12.39 -2.65
N GLY A 118 -9.53 13.24 -1.96
CA GLY A 118 -9.30 13.10 -0.53
C GLY A 118 -10.61 13.03 0.29
N SER A 119 -11.67 13.71 -0.15
CA SER A 119 -13.00 13.59 0.47
C SER A 119 -13.59 12.19 0.31
N MET A 120 -13.45 11.57 -0.87
CA MET A 120 -13.95 10.21 -1.10
C MET A 120 -13.17 9.19 -0.28
N ILE A 121 -11.84 9.31 -0.23
CA ILE A 121 -10.97 8.45 0.59
C ILE A 121 -11.32 8.61 2.07
N ASN A 122 -11.55 9.84 2.53
CA ASN A 122 -11.82 10.08 3.94
C ASN A 122 -13.22 9.66 4.39
N ASN A 123 -14.24 9.95 3.58
CA ASN A 123 -15.64 9.81 3.98
C ASN A 123 -16.29 8.53 3.45
N ASN A 124 -15.75 7.93 2.38
CA ASN A 124 -16.40 6.85 1.63
C ASN A 124 -15.43 5.74 1.21
N MET A 125 -14.53 5.31 2.11
CA MET A 125 -13.51 4.30 1.81
C MET A 125 -14.09 2.99 1.24
N LYS A 126 -15.24 2.52 1.75
CA LYS A 126 -15.91 1.32 1.23
C LYS A 126 -16.22 1.42 -0.26
N LYS A 127 -16.65 2.59 -0.74
CA LYS A 127 -16.94 2.84 -2.16
C LYS A 127 -15.66 2.85 -3.00
N VAL A 128 -14.56 3.39 -2.46
CA VAL A 128 -13.24 3.38 -3.10
C VAL A 128 -12.77 1.95 -3.32
N ILE A 129 -12.75 1.13 -2.26
CA ILE A 129 -12.34 -0.28 -2.36
C ILE A 129 -13.26 -1.08 -3.28
N ARG A 130 -14.59 -0.91 -3.18
CA ARG A 130 -15.52 -1.57 -4.09
C ARG A 130 -15.20 -1.25 -5.55
N ARG A 131 -14.92 0.02 -5.86
CA ARG A 131 -14.56 0.41 -7.23
C ARG A 131 -13.24 -0.20 -7.70
N ILE A 132 -12.26 -0.34 -6.80
CA ILE A 132 -10.98 -0.97 -7.12
C ILE A 132 -11.20 -2.46 -7.40
N ASN A 133 -11.96 -3.16 -6.54
CA ASN A 133 -12.30 -4.58 -6.73
C ASN A 133 -13.05 -4.80 -8.06
N GLU A 134 -14.02 -3.95 -8.38
CA GLU A 134 -14.73 -4.01 -9.68
C GLU A 134 -13.78 -3.93 -10.90
N GLU A 135 -12.67 -3.19 -10.81
CA GLU A 135 -11.68 -3.14 -11.90
C GLU A 135 -10.70 -4.31 -11.85
N VAL A 136 -10.40 -4.83 -10.67
CA VAL A 136 -9.59 -6.04 -10.48
C VAL A 136 -10.31 -7.26 -11.08
N ASP A 137 -11.62 -7.40 -10.83
CA ASP A 137 -12.43 -8.53 -11.29
C ASP A 137 -12.60 -8.60 -12.81
N LYS A 138 -12.25 -7.54 -13.55
CA LYS A 138 -12.33 -7.51 -15.02
C LYS A 138 -11.09 -8.07 -15.72
N ILE A 139 -10.03 -8.34 -14.97
CA ILE A 139 -8.69 -8.71 -15.47
C ILE A 139 -8.47 -10.20 -15.26
#